data_AF-L0D8K3-F1
#
_entry.id   AF-L0D8K3-F1
#
_cell.length_a   1.000
_cell.length_b   1.000
_cell.length_c   1.000
_cell.angle_alpha   90.00
_cell.angle_beta   90.00
_cell.angle_gamma   90.00
#
_symmetry.space_group_name_H-M   'P 1'
#
loop_
_entity.id
_entity.type
_entity.pdbx_description
1 polymer ?
#
loop_
_entity_poly.entity_id
_entity_poly.type
_entity_poly.pdbx_seq_one_letter_code
_entity_poly.pdbx_strand_id
1 'polypeptide(L)'
;MDELQGSRPPSLARRLGVRLQRRRFRALVVGLACGYLGILAFPDLLFARQMTHGNFRVASDAPIDPGLTRVLDRATIKLGTSSINEPAMIHRIYLCKSWWRKALLAPTNLGAYGITRGFFEYTVLLGEIDVDADRIVRDPPRLVGRSLSGVIAHERTHALIDGRLGLWASMRCPSWKKEGYCDYVAGDTTFPIPEAIRLIRAGQESHEPAFRYARSYLLVKYLIEIEKWSVAALMDAKVEESELLEKVRSQLDRLAPAAIK
;
A
#
# COMPACT_ATOMS: atom_id res chain seq x y z
N MET A 1 -18.80 50.56 -38.30
CA MET A 1 -20.06 49.81 -38.42
C MET A 1 -19.67 48.39 -38.78
N ASP A 2 -19.47 47.57 -37.76
CA ASP A 2 -19.13 46.15 -37.89
C ASP A 2 -20.38 45.35 -38.25
N GLU A 3 -20.30 44.63 -39.37
CA GLU A 3 -21.34 43.72 -39.84
C GLU A 3 -21.27 42.40 -39.03
N LEU A 4 -22.37 42.11 -38.34
CA LEU A 4 -22.64 40.86 -37.64
C LEU A 4 -22.64 39.67 -38.63
N GLN A 5 -21.51 38.97 -38.76
CA GLN A 5 -21.45 37.66 -39.42
C GLN A 5 -22.18 36.61 -38.57
N GLY A 6 -23.47 36.39 -38.87
CA GLY A 6 -24.27 35.29 -38.34
C GLY A 6 -23.83 33.94 -38.91
N SER A 7 -23.22 33.10 -38.08
CA SER A 7 -22.85 31.72 -38.43
C SER A 7 -24.10 30.85 -38.64
N ARG A 8 -24.24 30.24 -39.83
CA ARG A 8 -25.34 29.31 -40.12
C ARG A 8 -25.25 28.07 -39.23
N PRO A 9 -26.36 27.63 -38.58
CA PRO A 9 -26.33 26.45 -37.72
C PRO A 9 -26.00 25.18 -38.53
N PRO A 10 -25.25 24.23 -37.96
CA PRO A 10 -24.89 22.99 -38.66
C PRO A 10 -26.14 22.15 -39.00
N SER A 11 -26.13 21.55 -40.19
CA SER A 11 -27.22 20.71 -40.71
C SER A 11 -27.55 19.52 -39.79
N LEU A 12 -28.82 19.08 -39.80
CA LEU A 12 -29.29 17.95 -38.98
C LEU A 12 -28.46 16.68 -39.19
N ALA A 13 -28.07 16.38 -40.43
CA ALA A 13 -27.18 15.24 -40.74
C ALA A 13 -25.80 15.38 -40.08
N ARG A 14 -25.22 16.59 -40.07
CA ARG A 14 -23.95 16.87 -39.37
C ARG A 14 -24.10 16.75 -37.86
N ARG A 15 -25.22 17.20 -37.29
CA ARG A 15 -25.54 17.03 -35.86
C ARG A 15 -25.74 15.56 -35.46
N LEU A 16 -26.41 14.76 -36.30
CA LEU A 16 -26.63 13.32 -36.09
C LEU A 16 -25.33 12.52 -36.24
N GLY A 17 -24.49 12.83 -37.24
CA GLY A 17 -23.18 12.21 -37.43
C GLY A 17 -22.23 12.46 -36.24
N VAL A 18 -22.15 13.70 -35.75
CA VAL A 18 -21.36 14.03 -34.54
C VAL A 18 -21.91 13.31 -33.31
N ARG A 19 -23.22 13.17 -33.15
CA ARG A 19 -23.83 12.42 -32.04
C ARG A 19 -23.50 10.92 -32.11
N LEU A 20 -23.56 10.30 -33.29
CA LEU A 20 -23.22 8.90 -33.48
C LEU A 20 -21.73 8.63 -33.25
N GLN A 21 -20.85 9.50 -33.76
CA GLN A 21 -19.41 9.43 -33.52
C GLN A 21 -19.08 9.57 -32.03
N ARG A 22 -19.72 10.52 -31.33
CA ARG A 22 -19.59 10.66 -29.87
C ARG A 22 -20.06 9.42 -29.12
N ARG A 23 -21.16 8.78 -29.54
CA ARG A 23 -21.66 7.53 -28.94
C ARG A 23 -20.68 6.38 -29.14
N ARG A 24 -20.15 6.19 -30.34
CA ARG A 24 -19.13 5.17 -30.65
C ARG A 24 -17.85 5.39 -29.84
N PHE A 25 -17.38 6.62 -29.76
CA PHE A 25 -16.22 6.98 -28.95
C PHE A 25 -16.45 6.68 -27.46
N ARG A 26 -17.61 7.06 -26.92
CA ARG A 26 -17.97 6.73 -25.52
C ARG A 26 -18.03 5.22 -25.30
N ALA A 27 -18.65 4.46 -26.21
CA ALA A 27 -18.72 3.01 -26.11
C ALA A 27 -17.32 2.38 -26.13
N LEU A 28 -16.41 2.87 -26.97
CA LEU A 28 -15.02 2.44 -26.99
C LEU A 28 -14.32 2.72 -25.66
N VAL A 29 -14.44 3.95 -25.13
CA VAL A 29 -13.81 4.34 -23.85
C VAL A 29 -14.34 3.48 -22.71
N VAL A 30 -15.65 3.28 -22.63
CA VAL A 30 -16.27 2.40 -21.63
C VAL A 30 -15.81 0.96 -21.80
N GLY A 31 -15.75 0.46 -23.03
CA GLY A 31 -15.26 -0.89 -23.32
C GLY A 31 -13.81 -1.10 -22.88
N LEU A 32 -12.92 -0.13 -23.14
CA LEU A 32 -11.53 -0.16 -22.70
C LEU A 32 -11.43 -0.09 -21.16
N ALA A 33 -12.23 0.77 -20.51
CA ALA A 33 -12.26 0.87 -19.06
C ALA A 33 -12.75 -0.43 -18.41
N CYS A 34 -13.84 -1.03 -18.91
CA CYS A 34 -14.34 -2.32 -18.46
C CYS A 34 -13.32 -3.45 -18.71
N GLY A 35 -12.66 -3.45 -19.86
CA GLY A 35 -11.59 -4.40 -20.17
C GLY A 35 -10.42 -4.29 -19.19
N TYR A 36 -9.98 -3.06 -18.90
CA TYR A 36 -8.93 -2.81 -17.92
C TYR A 36 -9.34 -3.24 -16.50
N LEU A 37 -10.57 -2.90 -16.07
CA LEU A 37 -11.11 -3.36 -14.78
C LEU A 37 -11.22 -4.89 -14.72
N GLY A 38 -11.55 -5.55 -15.83
CA GLY A 38 -11.54 -7.00 -15.93
C GLY A 38 -10.15 -7.60 -15.71
N ILE A 39 -9.12 -7.00 -16.31
CA ILE A 39 -7.71 -7.40 -16.08
C ILE A 39 -7.33 -7.23 -14.61
N LEU A 40 -7.72 -6.13 -13.98
CA LEU A 40 -7.45 -5.91 -12.56
C LEU A 40 -8.22 -6.88 -11.66
N ALA A 41 -9.46 -7.26 -12.01
CA ALA A 41 -10.23 -8.23 -11.25
C ALA A 41 -9.66 -9.67 -11.34
N PHE A 42 -9.04 -10.01 -12.48
CA PHE A 42 -8.49 -11.33 -12.76
C PHE A 42 -7.01 -11.26 -13.19
N PRO A 43 -6.10 -10.80 -12.31
CA PRO A 43 -4.70 -10.63 -12.68
C PRO A 43 -4.01 -11.97 -12.99
N ASP A 44 -4.53 -13.08 -12.45
CA ASP A 44 -3.99 -14.44 -12.63
C ASP A 44 -3.78 -14.80 -14.11
N LEU A 45 -4.57 -14.25 -15.02
CA LEU A 45 -4.43 -14.43 -16.47
C LEU A 45 -3.09 -13.90 -17.02
N LEU A 46 -2.40 -13.03 -16.29
CA LEU A 46 -1.13 -12.42 -16.68
C LEU A 46 0.10 -13.21 -16.20
N PHE A 47 -0.10 -14.21 -15.34
CA PHE A 47 0.96 -14.90 -14.61
C PHE A 47 0.92 -16.41 -14.86
N ALA A 48 2.00 -16.94 -15.42
CA ALA A 48 2.09 -18.36 -15.79
C ALA A 48 2.51 -19.26 -14.62
N ARG A 49 3.09 -18.69 -13.56
CA ARG A 49 3.61 -19.45 -12.40
C ARG A 49 2.80 -19.09 -11.18
N GLN A 50 2.41 -20.10 -10.41
CA GLN A 50 1.67 -19.94 -9.18
C GLN A 50 2.24 -20.88 -8.12
N MET A 51 2.19 -20.45 -6.87
CA MET A 51 2.43 -21.30 -5.70
C MET A 51 1.42 -20.96 -4.61
N THR A 52 1.15 -21.95 -3.76
CA THR A 52 0.36 -21.76 -2.54
C THR A 52 1.19 -22.23 -1.35
N HIS A 53 1.16 -21.46 -0.27
CA HIS A 53 1.80 -21.82 1.00
C HIS A 53 1.01 -21.22 2.16
N GLY A 54 0.46 -22.07 3.02
CA GLY A 54 -0.53 -21.64 4.01
C GLY A 54 -1.69 -20.89 3.35
N ASN A 55 -1.96 -19.67 3.81
CA ASN A 55 -3.00 -18.81 3.25
C ASN A 55 -2.52 -17.90 2.11
N PHE A 56 -1.25 -18.00 1.71
CA PHE A 56 -0.70 -17.19 0.62
C PHE A 56 -0.92 -17.88 -0.71
N ARG A 57 -1.45 -17.12 -1.67
CA ARG A 57 -1.47 -17.47 -3.09
C ARG A 57 -0.58 -16.50 -3.83
N VAL A 58 0.56 -16.98 -4.31
CA VAL A 58 1.55 -16.16 -4.98
C VAL A 58 1.56 -16.51 -6.46
N ALA A 59 1.44 -15.49 -7.31
CA ALA A 59 1.57 -15.64 -8.75
C ALA A 59 2.74 -14.80 -9.26
N SER A 60 3.48 -15.31 -10.25
CA SER A 60 4.70 -14.70 -10.77
C SER A 60 4.84 -14.89 -12.27
N ASP A 61 5.49 -13.94 -12.91
CA ASP A 61 5.85 -13.98 -14.33
C ASP A 61 7.27 -14.53 -14.56
N ALA A 62 7.96 -14.87 -13.48
CA ALA A 62 9.25 -15.55 -13.44
C ALA A 62 9.15 -16.83 -12.58
N PRO A 63 10.13 -17.75 -12.66
CA PRO A 63 10.24 -18.86 -11.72
C PRO A 63 10.18 -18.36 -10.28
N ILE A 64 9.41 -19.07 -9.44
CA ILE A 64 9.26 -18.71 -8.03
C ILE A 64 10.29 -19.50 -7.23
N ASP A 65 11.09 -18.80 -6.45
CA ASP A 65 12.10 -19.41 -5.57
C ASP A 65 11.40 -20.25 -4.48
N PRO A 66 11.72 -21.56 -4.34
CA PRO A 66 11.17 -22.40 -3.28
C PRO A 66 11.41 -21.88 -1.85
N GLY A 67 12.50 -21.13 -1.65
CA GLY A 67 12.84 -20.48 -0.38
C GLY A 67 11.83 -19.42 0.04
N LEU A 68 10.95 -18.97 -0.85
CA LEU A 68 9.92 -17.96 -0.57
C LEU A 68 8.97 -18.43 0.55
N THR A 69 8.78 -19.74 0.70
CA THR A 69 8.02 -20.33 1.81
C THR A 69 8.48 -19.82 3.18
N ARG A 70 9.79 -19.73 3.44
CA ARG A 70 10.35 -19.22 4.71
C ARG A 70 10.01 -17.74 4.94
N VAL A 71 10.02 -16.95 3.87
CA VAL A 71 9.63 -15.53 3.92
C VAL A 71 8.14 -15.40 4.25
N LEU A 72 7.30 -16.24 3.63
CA LEU A 72 5.86 -16.27 3.89
C LEU A 72 5.54 -16.74 5.33
N ASP A 73 6.31 -17.68 5.88
CA ASP A 73 6.20 -18.08 7.29
C ASP A 73 6.52 -16.90 8.22
N ARG A 74 7.60 -16.15 7.95
CA ARG A 74 7.94 -14.93 8.71
C ARG A 74 6.86 -13.86 8.59
N ALA A 75 6.30 -13.67 7.40
CA ALA A 75 5.17 -12.77 7.20
C ALA A 75 3.94 -13.22 7.99
N THR A 76 3.67 -14.53 8.06
CA THR A 76 2.58 -15.12 8.88
C THR A 76 2.78 -14.78 10.36
N ILE A 77 4.00 -14.94 10.88
CA ILE A 77 4.33 -14.60 12.28
C ILE A 77 4.07 -13.12 12.55
N LYS A 78 4.52 -12.23 11.66
CA LYS A 78 4.30 -10.79 11.76
C LYS A 78 2.81 -10.45 11.77
N LEU A 79 2.05 -10.96 10.80
CA LEU A 79 0.59 -10.77 10.74
C LEU A 79 -0.12 -11.30 11.99
N GLY A 80 0.36 -12.40 12.55
CA GLY A 80 -0.14 -12.99 13.80
C GLY A 80 -0.03 -12.08 15.03
N THR A 81 0.79 -11.02 14.99
CA THR A 81 0.86 -10.01 16.07
C THR A 81 -0.31 -9.03 16.04
N SER A 82 -1.02 -8.92 14.91
CA SER A 82 -2.17 -8.05 14.75
C SER A 82 -3.40 -8.63 15.42
N SER A 83 -4.10 -7.85 16.25
CA SER A 83 -5.39 -8.24 16.83
C SER A 83 -6.55 -8.22 15.83
N ILE A 84 -6.34 -7.70 14.62
CA ILE A 84 -7.29 -7.78 13.49
C ILE A 84 -6.83 -8.81 12.45
N ASN A 85 -5.87 -9.68 12.79
CA ASN A 85 -5.48 -10.77 11.91
C ASN A 85 -6.67 -11.69 11.65
N GLU A 86 -6.80 -12.12 10.39
CA GLU A 86 -7.80 -13.08 9.96
C GLU A 86 -7.08 -14.33 9.43
N PRO A 87 -6.86 -15.37 10.28
CA PRO A 87 -6.10 -16.56 9.88
C PRO A 87 -6.75 -17.40 8.78
N ALA A 88 -7.95 -17.07 8.33
CA ALA A 88 -8.60 -17.71 7.19
C ALA A 88 -8.53 -16.85 5.91
N MET A 89 -8.08 -15.59 6.00
CA MET A 89 -7.97 -14.69 4.85
C MET A 89 -6.93 -15.22 3.88
N ILE A 90 -7.32 -15.39 2.62
CA ILE A 90 -6.39 -15.72 1.54
C ILE A 90 -5.64 -14.46 1.11
N HIS A 91 -4.31 -14.50 1.22
CA HIS A 91 -3.43 -13.41 0.83
C HIS A 91 -2.92 -13.62 -0.59
N ARG A 92 -3.51 -12.90 -1.55
CA ARG A 92 -3.08 -12.91 -2.96
C ARG A 92 -1.92 -11.95 -3.18
N ILE A 93 -0.81 -12.46 -3.70
CA ILE A 93 0.41 -11.69 -3.97
C ILE A 93 0.85 -11.91 -5.41
N TYR A 94 1.13 -10.83 -6.11
CA TYR A 94 1.68 -10.85 -7.46
C TYR A 94 3.12 -10.36 -7.46
N LEU A 95 4.04 -11.23 -7.88
CA LEU A 95 5.43 -10.91 -8.11
C LEU A 95 5.59 -10.51 -9.58
N CYS A 96 5.81 -9.22 -9.82
CA CYS A 96 6.01 -8.72 -11.17
C CYS A 96 7.50 -8.50 -11.40
N LYS A 97 8.13 -9.32 -12.25
CA LYS A 97 9.49 -9.04 -12.74
C LYS A 97 9.44 -8.06 -13.92
N SER A 98 8.50 -8.22 -14.84
CA SER A 98 8.41 -7.36 -16.02
C SER A 98 7.88 -5.96 -15.68
N TRP A 99 8.50 -4.93 -16.25
CA TRP A 99 8.11 -3.55 -16.01
C TRP A 99 6.67 -3.27 -16.48
N TRP A 100 6.26 -3.80 -17.63
CA TRP A 100 4.92 -3.52 -18.17
C TRP A 100 3.79 -4.09 -17.28
N ARG A 101 4.01 -5.25 -16.61
CA ARG A 101 3.04 -5.79 -15.65
C ARG A 101 2.95 -4.90 -14.40
N LYS A 102 4.09 -4.39 -13.92
CA LYS A 102 4.12 -3.38 -12.85
C LYS A 102 3.32 -2.14 -13.25
N ALA A 103 3.57 -1.59 -14.44
CA ALA A 103 2.86 -0.42 -14.95
C ALA A 103 1.35 -0.66 -15.11
N LEU A 104 0.96 -1.85 -15.57
CA LEU A 104 -0.44 -2.22 -15.75
C LEU A 104 -1.18 -2.38 -14.40
N LEU A 105 -0.56 -3.07 -13.45
CA LEU A 105 -1.17 -3.40 -12.16
C LEU A 105 -0.93 -2.35 -11.07
N ALA A 106 -0.04 -1.39 -11.28
CA ALA A 106 0.33 -0.33 -10.34
C ALA A 106 0.77 0.98 -11.03
N PRO A 107 -0.06 1.59 -11.91
CA PRO A 107 0.34 2.71 -12.77
C PRO A 107 0.75 3.98 -12.01
N THR A 108 0.26 4.19 -10.78
CA THR A 108 0.49 5.41 -10.00
C THR A 108 1.58 5.29 -8.94
N ASN A 109 2.07 4.07 -8.65
CA ASN A 109 2.90 3.80 -7.47
C ASN A 109 4.14 2.96 -7.82
N LEU A 110 4.68 3.13 -9.03
CA LEU A 110 5.87 2.42 -9.49
C LEU A 110 7.10 2.66 -8.60
N GLY A 111 7.07 3.69 -7.73
CA GLY A 111 8.06 4.02 -6.69
C GLY A 111 8.01 3.17 -5.41
N ALA A 112 6.95 2.41 -5.17
CA ALA A 112 6.71 1.70 -3.91
C ALA A 112 7.35 0.30 -3.87
N TYR A 113 7.47 -0.30 -2.68
CA TYR A 113 7.90 -1.71 -2.55
C TYR A 113 6.78 -2.67 -2.95
N GLY A 114 5.57 -2.36 -2.51
CA GLY A 114 4.35 -3.04 -2.90
C GLY A 114 3.20 -2.06 -3.02
N ILE A 115 2.06 -2.58 -3.47
CA ILE A 115 0.79 -1.88 -3.40
C ILE A 115 -0.32 -2.88 -3.16
N THR A 116 -1.15 -2.58 -2.17
CA THR A 116 -2.39 -3.30 -1.93
C THR A 116 -3.55 -2.68 -2.70
N ARG A 117 -4.24 -3.52 -3.46
CA ARG A 117 -5.42 -3.18 -4.25
C ARG A 117 -6.67 -3.58 -3.49
N GLY A 118 -7.06 -2.80 -2.48
CA GLY A 118 -8.17 -3.12 -1.57
C GLY A 118 -9.43 -3.62 -2.27
N PHE A 119 -9.89 -2.93 -3.32
CA PHE A 119 -11.09 -3.33 -4.09
C PHE A 119 -10.98 -4.71 -4.77
N PHE A 120 -9.77 -5.16 -5.09
CA PHE A 120 -9.52 -6.45 -5.74
C PHE A 120 -8.81 -7.47 -4.82
N GLU A 121 -8.55 -7.08 -3.56
CA GLU A 121 -8.03 -7.90 -2.47
C GLU A 121 -6.65 -8.56 -2.67
N TYR A 122 -5.83 -8.02 -3.58
CA TYR A 122 -4.47 -8.51 -3.81
C TYR A 122 -3.40 -7.45 -3.59
N THR A 123 -2.17 -7.93 -3.42
CA THR A 123 -0.97 -7.09 -3.32
C THR A 123 -0.07 -7.35 -4.53
N VAL A 124 0.51 -6.30 -5.08
CA VAL A 124 1.56 -6.39 -6.12
C VAL A 124 2.89 -5.98 -5.50
N LEU A 125 3.90 -6.84 -5.60
CA LEU A 125 5.26 -6.47 -5.23
C LEU A 125 5.99 -5.90 -6.44
N LEU A 126 6.67 -4.77 -6.23
CA LEU A 126 7.21 -3.90 -7.27
C LEU A 126 8.74 -3.80 -7.23
N GLY A 127 9.37 -4.13 -6.10
CA GLY A 127 10.83 -4.21 -5.97
C GLY A 127 11.42 -5.51 -6.51
N GLU A 128 12.74 -5.56 -6.62
CA GLU A 128 13.48 -6.80 -6.83
C GLU A 128 13.59 -7.54 -5.51
N ILE A 129 13.32 -8.85 -5.52
CA ILE A 129 13.30 -9.66 -4.31
C ILE A 129 14.57 -10.52 -4.23
N ASP A 130 15.16 -10.56 -3.05
CA ASP A 130 16.18 -11.50 -2.65
C ASP A 130 15.58 -12.36 -1.54
N VAL A 131 15.25 -13.59 -1.89
CA VAL A 131 14.51 -14.50 -1.03
C VAL A 131 15.38 -15.04 0.10
N ASP A 132 16.66 -15.30 -0.19
CA ASP A 132 17.59 -15.83 0.80
C ASP A 132 17.96 -14.77 1.86
N ALA A 133 18.15 -13.52 1.43
CA ALA A 133 18.39 -12.41 2.34
C ALA A 133 17.11 -11.84 2.98
N ASP A 134 15.92 -12.36 2.65
CA ASP A 134 14.62 -11.83 3.06
C ASP A 134 14.54 -10.32 2.83
N ARG A 135 14.87 -9.89 1.62
CA ARG A 135 15.07 -8.48 1.29
C ARG A 135 14.35 -8.12 0.01
N ILE A 136 13.85 -6.90 -0.02
CA ILE A 136 13.32 -6.30 -1.25
C ILE A 136 14.08 -5.00 -1.54
N VAL A 137 14.57 -4.89 -2.76
CA VAL A 137 15.44 -3.81 -3.23
C VAL A 137 14.67 -2.93 -4.20
N ARG A 138 15.01 -1.65 -4.14
CA ARG A 138 14.50 -0.61 -5.02
C ARG A 138 15.67 0.08 -5.69
N ASP A 139 15.40 0.60 -6.87
CA ASP A 139 16.25 1.54 -7.57
C ASP A 139 15.50 2.88 -7.71
N PRO A 140 16.01 4.00 -7.16
CA PRO A 140 17.15 4.07 -6.24
C PRO A 140 16.85 3.40 -4.87
N PRO A 141 17.88 2.96 -4.14
CA PRO A 141 17.71 2.34 -2.82
C PRO A 141 17.19 3.35 -1.79
N ARG A 142 16.41 2.87 -0.82
CA ARG A 142 15.98 3.68 0.34
C ARG A 142 17.06 3.71 1.41
N LEU A 143 16.99 4.71 2.30
CA LEU A 143 17.89 4.88 3.46
C LEU A 143 18.07 3.59 4.26
N VAL A 144 16.97 2.86 4.49
CA VAL A 144 16.97 1.54 5.10
C VAL A 144 16.16 0.61 4.19
N GLY A 145 16.72 -0.56 3.88
CA GLY A 145 15.97 -1.62 3.22
C GLY A 145 14.86 -2.18 4.11
N ARG A 146 13.79 -2.70 3.51
CA ARG A 146 12.79 -3.49 4.26
C ARG A 146 13.03 -4.97 4.03
N SER A 147 12.68 -5.75 5.05
CA SER A 147 12.58 -7.19 4.86
C SER A 147 11.46 -7.49 3.86
N LEU A 148 11.62 -8.53 3.04
CA LEU A 148 10.58 -8.96 2.10
C LEU A 148 9.33 -9.41 2.89
N SER A 149 9.55 -10.18 3.95
CA SER A 149 8.50 -10.59 4.90
C SER A 149 7.81 -9.40 5.57
N GLY A 150 8.56 -8.36 5.92
CA GLY A 150 8.03 -7.10 6.46
C GLY A 150 7.15 -6.35 5.46
N VAL A 151 7.58 -6.24 4.20
CA VAL A 151 6.74 -5.64 3.14
C VAL A 151 5.48 -6.45 2.91
N ILE A 152 5.57 -7.78 2.85
CA ILE A 152 4.37 -8.62 2.72
C ILE A 152 3.42 -8.39 3.89
N ALA A 153 3.92 -8.38 5.13
CA ALA A 153 3.10 -8.14 6.31
C ALA A 153 2.47 -6.74 6.31
N HIS A 154 3.24 -5.70 5.95
CA HIS A 154 2.76 -4.33 5.83
C HIS A 154 1.60 -4.25 4.83
N GLU A 155 1.81 -4.74 3.62
CA GLU A 155 0.80 -4.70 2.55
C GLU A 155 -0.44 -5.53 2.90
N ARG A 156 -0.27 -6.73 3.45
CA ARG A 156 -1.41 -7.54 3.87
C ARG A 156 -2.15 -6.95 5.07
N THR A 157 -1.50 -6.14 5.90
CA THR A 157 -2.16 -5.37 6.96
C THR A 157 -3.11 -4.32 6.39
N HIS A 158 -2.79 -3.68 5.25
CA HIS A 158 -3.77 -2.82 4.57
C HIS A 158 -5.04 -3.59 4.19
N ALA A 159 -4.91 -4.82 3.68
CA ALA A 159 -6.07 -5.65 3.34
C ALA A 159 -6.90 -6.03 4.60
N LEU A 160 -6.25 -6.29 5.75
CA LEU A 160 -6.95 -6.51 7.02
C LEU A 160 -7.69 -5.26 7.49
N ILE A 161 -7.08 -4.07 7.38
CA ILE A 161 -7.74 -2.80 7.69
C ILE A 161 -8.96 -2.59 6.78
N ASP A 162 -8.80 -2.84 5.48
CA ASP A 162 -9.87 -2.70 4.50
C ASP A 162 -11.03 -3.66 4.78
N GLY A 163 -10.75 -4.91 5.15
CA GLY A 163 -11.76 -5.88 5.58
C GLY A 163 -12.46 -5.48 6.87
N ARG A 164 -11.71 -4.94 7.84
CA ARG A 164 -12.24 -4.58 9.16
C ARG A 164 -13.08 -3.31 9.17
N LEU A 165 -12.69 -2.29 8.40
CA LEU A 165 -13.37 -0.99 8.32
C LEU A 165 -14.35 -0.90 7.14
N GLY A 166 -14.13 -1.69 6.09
CA GLY A 166 -14.68 -1.47 4.77
C GLY A 166 -13.88 -0.43 3.98
N LEU A 167 -13.80 -0.62 2.65
CA LEU A 167 -12.98 0.20 1.74
C LEU A 167 -13.25 1.70 1.87
N TRP A 168 -14.53 2.09 1.98
CA TRP A 168 -14.93 3.50 2.06
C TRP A 168 -14.49 4.20 3.35
N ALA A 169 -14.52 3.49 4.47
CA ALA A 169 -14.06 4.02 5.75
C ALA A 169 -12.53 4.01 5.81
N SER A 170 -11.88 2.94 5.33
CA SER A 170 -10.43 2.86 5.21
C SER A 170 -9.85 4.00 4.36
N MET A 171 -10.47 4.35 3.22
CA MET A 171 -10.04 5.49 2.40
C MET A 171 -10.11 6.85 3.12
N ARG A 172 -11.04 7.00 4.08
CA ARG A 172 -11.18 8.22 4.89
C ARG A 172 -10.34 8.21 6.16
N CYS A 173 -9.82 7.04 6.55
CA CYS A 173 -8.94 6.93 7.71
C CYS A 173 -7.63 7.69 7.46
N PRO A 174 -7.18 8.55 8.39
CA PRO A 174 -5.92 9.28 8.28
C PRO A 174 -4.75 8.34 7.93
N SER A 175 -3.93 8.75 6.96
CA SER A 175 -2.84 7.91 6.45
C SER A 175 -1.85 7.51 7.55
N TRP A 176 -1.52 8.41 8.49
CA TRP A 176 -0.57 8.11 9.57
C TRP A 176 -1.02 6.93 10.44
N LYS A 177 -2.33 6.73 10.64
CA LYS A 177 -2.84 5.59 11.39
C LYS A 177 -2.66 4.29 10.62
N LYS A 178 -3.02 4.30 9.33
CA LYS A 178 -2.93 3.10 8.47
C LYS A 178 -1.49 2.71 8.25
N GLU A 179 -0.66 3.63 7.77
CA GLU A 179 0.76 3.39 7.51
C GLU A 179 1.50 3.03 8.80
N GLY A 180 1.23 3.76 9.88
CA GLY A 180 1.84 3.48 11.20
C GLY A 180 1.45 2.11 11.75
N TYR A 181 0.19 1.67 11.58
CA TYR A 181 -0.25 0.34 11.99
C TYR A 181 0.33 -0.77 11.11
N CYS A 182 0.42 -0.55 9.80
CA CYS A 182 1.05 -1.50 8.89
C CYS A 182 2.54 -1.67 9.22
N ASP A 183 3.25 -0.58 9.52
CA ASP A 183 4.63 -0.62 10.00
C ASP A 183 4.75 -1.27 11.39
N TYR A 184 3.78 -1.02 12.28
CA TYR A 184 3.74 -1.66 13.60
C TYR A 184 3.65 -3.17 13.50
N VAL A 185 2.75 -3.70 12.67
CA VAL A 185 2.58 -5.14 12.43
C VAL A 185 3.78 -5.72 11.67
N ALA A 186 4.33 -4.99 10.70
CA ALA A 186 5.52 -5.41 9.97
C ALA A 186 6.78 -5.49 10.86
N GLY A 187 6.84 -4.66 11.91
CA GLY A 187 7.96 -4.62 12.85
C GLY A 187 9.25 -4.01 12.27
N ASP A 188 9.18 -3.36 11.11
CA ASP A 188 10.27 -2.60 10.50
C ASP A 188 9.73 -1.29 9.89
N THR A 189 10.60 -0.33 9.60
CA THR A 189 10.25 0.90 8.85
C THR A 189 11.36 1.24 7.86
N THR A 190 11.09 2.14 6.92
CA THR A 190 12.09 2.57 5.91
C THR A 190 13.06 3.64 6.39
N PHE A 191 13.01 4.02 7.67
CA PHE A 191 13.85 5.07 8.26
C PHE A 191 14.42 4.59 9.61
N PRO A 192 15.67 4.92 9.96
CA PRO A 192 16.24 4.45 11.22
C PRO A 192 15.48 4.99 12.43
N ILE A 193 14.87 4.13 13.23
CA ILE A 193 14.08 4.53 14.41
C ILE A 193 14.90 5.35 15.42
N PRO A 194 16.16 5.02 15.76
CA PRO A 194 16.96 5.86 16.64
C PRO A 194 17.12 7.30 16.13
N GLU A 195 17.30 7.46 14.83
CA GLU A 195 17.39 8.79 14.20
C GLU A 195 16.03 9.49 14.19
N ALA A 196 14.94 8.78 13.96
CA ALA A 196 13.59 9.35 14.04
C ALA A 196 13.31 9.88 15.45
N ILE A 197 13.65 9.10 16.48
CA ILE A 197 13.54 9.50 17.89
C ILE A 197 14.35 10.77 18.16
N ARG A 198 15.60 10.82 17.68
CA ARG A 198 16.48 11.99 17.84
C ARG A 198 15.85 13.26 17.24
N LEU A 199 15.35 13.17 16.00
CA LEU A 199 14.71 14.28 15.30
C LEU A 199 13.42 14.73 15.99
N ILE A 200 12.53 13.80 16.32
CA ILE A 200 11.25 14.11 16.99
C ILE A 200 11.49 14.78 18.35
N ARG A 201 12.48 14.31 19.12
CA ARG A 201 12.88 14.91 20.40
C ARG A 201 13.38 16.34 20.24
N ALA A 202 14.14 16.61 19.19
CA ALA A 202 14.64 17.94 18.87
C ALA A 202 13.58 18.86 18.25
N GLY A 203 12.35 18.38 18.03
CA GLY A 203 11.32 19.13 17.31
C GLY A 203 11.66 19.36 15.83
N GLN A 204 12.51 18.51 15.26
CA GLN A 204 13.00 18.61 13.89
C GLN A 204 12.23 17.65 12.96
N GLU A 205 12.11 18.06 11.70
CA GLU A 205 11.61 17.23 10.61
C GLU A 205 12.77 16.84 9.70
N SER A 206 12.66 15.68 9.04
CA SER A 206 13.57 15.31 7.97
C SER A 206 12.96 15.61 6.60
N HIS A 207 13.79 16.00 5.64
CA HIS A 207 13.36 16.12 4.23
C HIS A 207 13.09 14.75 3.58
N GLU A 208 13.50 13.67 4.23
CA GLU A 208 13.35 12.30 3.74
C GLU A 208 11.89 11.83 3.90
N PRO A 209 11.19 11.46 2.81
CA PRO A 209 9.78 11.04 2.89
C PRO A 209 9.56 9.85 3.82
N ALA A 210 10.58 9.00 4.00
CA ALA A 210 10.58 7.85 4.89
C ALA A 210 10.42 8.23 6.38
N PHE A 211 10.80 9.44 6.78
CA PHE A 211 10.66 9.91 8.16
C PHE A 211 9.21 9.95 8.63
N ARG A 212 8.27 10.33 7.75
CA ARG A 212 6.84 10.34 8.10
C ARG A 212 6.30 8.97 8.49
N TYR A 213 6.81 7.91 7.86
CA TYR A 213 6.44 6.53 8.18
C TYR A 213 6.96 6.13 9.56
N ALA A 214 8.24 6.43 9.85
CA ALA A 214 8.80 6.20 11.19
C ALA A 214 8.08 7.00 12.29
N ARG A 215 7.70 8.26 12.01
CA ARG A 215 6.86 9.05 12.92
C ARG A 215 5.52 8.36 13.16
N SER A 216 4.81 7.99 12.10
CA SER A 216 3.53 7.29 12.16
C SER A 216 3.61 5.98 12.96
N TYR A 217 4.67 5.18 12.73
CA TYR A 217 4.97 3.98 13.48
C TYR A 217 5.13 4.26 14.98
N LEU A 218 5.90 5.28 15.37
CA LEU A 218 6.09 5.64 16.77
C LEU A 218 4.79 6.11 17.45
N LEU A 219 3.96 6.89 16.74
CA LEU A 219 2.65 7.32 17.25
C LEU A 219 1.73 6.12 17.50
N VAL A 220 1.65 5.19 16.53
CA VAL A 220 0.82 3.99 16.67
C VAL A 220 1.37 3.05 17.75
N LYS A 221 2.69 2.86 17.80
CA LYS A 221 3.34 2.07 18.85
C LYS A 221 3.03 2.62 20.23
N TYR A 222 3.09 3.94 20.42
CA TYR A 222 2.67 4.59 21.66
C TYR A 222 1.22 4.28 22.03
N LEU A 223 0.29 4.48 21.09
CA LEU A 223 -1.13 4.25 21.35
C LEU A 223 -1.42 2.79 21.73
N ILE A 224 -0.78 1.83 21.07
CA ILE A 224 -1.03 0.40 21.33
C ILE A 224 -0.29 -0.06 22.59
N GLU A 225 0.98 0.28 22.75
CA GLU A 225 1.81 -0.31 23.80
C GLU A 225 1.75 0.44 25.12
N ILE A 226 1.55 1.76 25.09
CA ILE A 226 1.51 2.60 26.30
C ILE A 226 0.06 2.91 26.66
N GLU A 227 -0.72 3.48 25.73
CA GLU A 227 -2.13 3.83 25.97
C GLU A 227 -3.08 2.61 25.89
N LYS A 228 -2.57 1.45 25.47
CA LYS A 228 -3.33 0.18 25.38
C LYS A 228 -4.57 0.26 24.49
N TRP A 229 -4.52 1.06 23.44
CA TRP A 229 -5.61 1.17 22.49
C TRP A 229 -5.81 -0.13 21.71
N SER A 230 -7.09 -0.50 21.54
CA SER A 230 -7.47 -1.49 20.53
C SER A 230 -7.32 -0.91 19.13
N VAL A 231 -7.24 -1.77 18.11
CA VAL A 231 -7.18 -1.32 16.70
C VAL A 231 -8.44 -0.56 16.31
N ALA A 232 -9.61 -0.95 16.82
CA ALA A 232 -10.85 -0.20 16.59
C ALA A 232 -10.76 1.22 17.15
N ALA A 233 -10.29 1.37 18.41
CA ALA A 233 -10.08 2.69 19.01
C ALA A 233 -9.07 3.53 18.22
N LEU A 234 -7.95 2.92 17.80
CA LEU A 234 -6.95 3.56 16.95
C LEU A 234 -7.56 4.13 15.68
N MET A 235 -8.36 3.34 14.96
CA MET A 235 -8.92 3.76 13.68
C MET A 235 -10.02 4.82 13.85
N ASP A 236 -10.91 4.67 14.82
CA ASP A 236 -12.10 5.51 14.99
C ASP A 236 -11.83 6.84 15.70
N ALA A 237 -10.82 6.91 16.58
CA ALA A 237 -10.61 8.08 17.43
C ALA A 237 -10.28 9.34 16.61
N LYS A 238 -10.90 10.46 16.94
CA LYS A 238 -10.56 11.76 16.35
C LYS A 238 -9.39 12.36 17.13
N VAL A 239 -8.17 12.00 16.73
CA VAL A 239 -6.93 12.52 17.30
C VAL A 239 -6.13 13.19 16.20
N GLU A 240 -5.74 14.44 16.45
CA GLU A 240 -4.84 15.18 15.58
C GLU A 240 -3.40 14.69 15.77
N GLU A 241 -2.70 14.44 14.65
CA GLU A 241 -1.34 13.87 14.65
C GLU A 241 -0.36 14.75 15.44
N SER A 242 -0.49 16.07 15.33
CA SER A 242 0.37 17.06 16.00
C SER A 242 0.21 17.06 17.52
N GLU A 243 -1.03 17.00 18.03
CA GLU A 243 -1.30 16.93 19.48
C GLU A 243 -0.74 15.63 20.07
N LEU A 244 -0.92 14.52 19.35
CA LEU A 244 -0.39 13.23 19.77
C LEU A 244 1.14 13.23 19.79
N LEU A 245 1.78 13.86 18.80
CA LEU A 245 3.23 13.95 18.72
C LEU A 245 3.84 14.62 19.96
N GLU A 246 3.20 15.67 20.49
CA GLU A 246 3.65 16.32 21.72
C GLU A 246 3.59 15.38 22.93
N LYS A 247 2.54 14.56 23.05
CA LYS A 247 2.43 13.55 24.12
C LYS A 247 3.54 12.50 23.97
N VAL A 248 3.75 12.02 22.74
CA VAL A 248 4.74 10.98 22.41
C VAL A 248 6.17 11.44 22.70
N ARG A 249 6.51 12.72 22.49
CA ARG A 249 7.86 13.26 22.78
C ARG A 249 8.33 12.94 24.19
N SER A 250 7.45 13.00 25.17
CA SER A 250 7.75 12.69 26.58
C SER A 250 7.96 11.19 26.87
N GLN A 251 7.58 10.32 25.94
CA GLN A 251 7.59 8.86 26.10
C GLN A 251 8.58 8.15 25.17
N LEU A 252 9.35 8.89 24.36
CA LEU A 252 10.23 8.30 23.32
C LEU A 252 11.22 7.26 23.85
N ASP A 253 11.73 7.44 25.07
CA ASP A 253 12.67 6.47 25.68
C ASP A 253 12.04 5.10 25.92
N ARG A 254 10.72 5.05 26.17
CA ARG A 254 9.96 3.80 26.33
C ARG A 254 9.65 3.13 24.99
N LEU A 255 9.71 3.88 23.89
CA LEU A 255 9.43 3.42 22.53
C LEU A 255 10.71 3.05 21.77
N ALA A 256 11.87 3.45 22.29
CA ALA A 256 13.16 3.06 21.75
C ALA A 256 13.23 1.53 21.67
N PRO A 257 13.76 0.97 20.56
CA PRO A 257 14.06 -0.44 20.54
C PRO A 257 14.94 -0.75 21.76
N ALA A 258 14.64 -1.83 22.50
CA ALA A 258 15.52 -2.27 23.57
C ALA A 258 16.93 -2.34 22.98
N ALA A 259 17.89 -1.65 23.61
CA ALA A 259 19.27 -1.67 23.14
C ALA A 259 19.65 -3.15 22.95
N ILE A 260 19.94 -3.52 21.70
CA ILE A 260 20.46 -4.84 21.39
C ILE A 260 21.77 -4.91 22.15
N LYS A 261 21.75 -5.61 23.29
CA LYS A 261 22.97 -5.97 24.03
C LYS A 261 23.75 -6.99 23.23
#